data_AF-A0A255QLU9-F1
#
_entry.id   AF-A0A255QLU9-F1
#
_cell.length_a   1.000
_cell.length_b   1.000
_cell.length_c   1.000
_cell.angle_alpha   90.00
_cell.angle_beta   90.00
_cell.angle_gamma   90.00
#
_symmetry.space_group_name_H-M   'P 1'
#
loop_
_entity.id
_entity.type
_entity.pdbx_description
1 polymer ?
#
loop_
_entity_poly.entity_id
_entity_poly.type
_entity_poly.pdbx_seq_one_letter_code
_entity_poly.pdbx_strand_id
1 'polypeptide(L)'
;MKRFAILFGCFALLASPALATSDFNKMWKEKYISGDDANEDLKKTARKHGCYICHVSGEKKDVRNEYGKAVHKYLKAEDFPKDWIKDNPEEARKKIFAGLDEAAKEKSKDGDLFGDKMKAGKVPATDSGKD
;
A
#
# COMPACT_ATOMS: atom_id res chain seq x y z
N MET A 1 32.17 44.26 27.97
CA MET A 1 32.20 42.79 28.10
C MET A 1 30.86 42.29 28.60
N LYS A 2 30.12 41.55 27.77
CA LYS A 2 29.33 40.35 28.10
C LYS A 2 28.39 40.06 26.93
N ARG A 3 28.75 39.00 26.22
CA ARG A 3 28.12 38.48 25.01
C ARG A 3 26.81 37.81 25.42
N PHE A 4 25.66 38.33 25.00
CA PHE A 4 24.44 37.53 24.99
C PHE A 4 24.34 36.86 23.62
N ALA A 5 24.79 35.61 23.59
CA ALA A 5 24.74 34.75 22.43
C ALA A 5 23.26 34.46 22.08
N ILE A 6 22.88 34.80 20.85
CA ILE A 6 21.65 34.37 20.21
C ILE A 6 21.76 32.87 20.00
N LEU A 7 21.05 32.07 20.81
CA LEU A 7 20.93 30.64 20.61
C LEU A 7 19.73 30.38 19.71
N PHE A 8 20.07 30.18 18.43
CA PHE A 8 19.22 29.76 17.33
C PHE A 8 18.73 28.33 17.62
N GLY A 9 17.59 28.19 18.30
CA GLY A 9 16.92 26.91 18.53
C GLY A 9 16.09 26.52 17.32
N CYS A 10 16.71 26.16 16.20
CA CYS A 10 16.02 25.48 15.10
C CYS A 10 15.66 24.05 15.56
N PHE A 11 14.51 23.93 16.21
CA PHE A 11 13.82 22.65 16.39
C PHE A 11 13.35 22.22 15.00
N ALA A 12 14.23 21.57 14.24
CA ALA A 12 13.86 20.87 13.02
C ALA A 12 12.96 19.70 13.44
N LEU A 13 11.66 19.97 13.50
CA LEU A 13 10.64 18.95 13.48
C LEU A 13 10.92 18.10 12.24
N LEU A 14 11.47 16.90 12.46
CA LEU A 14 11.48 15.82 11.49
C LEU A 14 10.02 15.38 11.29
N ALA A 15 9.21 16.26 10.68
CA ALA A 15 8.01 15.83 10.01
C ALA A 15 8.49 14.89 8.91
N SER A 16 8.42 13.59 9.18
CA SER A 16 8.52 12.60 8.13
C SER A 16 7.56 13.06 7.04
N PRO A 17 8.03 13.28 5.80
CA PRO A 17 7.14 13.72 4.75
C PRO A 17 6.01 12.70 4.72
N ALA A 18 4.80 13.17 5.01
CA ALA A 18 3.58 12.44 4.71
C ALA A 18 3.50 12.40 3.19
N LEU A 19 4.38 11.60 2.56
CA LEU A 19 4.15 11.05 1.24
C LEU A 19 2.78 10.40 1.40
N ALA A 20 1.76 11.04 0.82
CA ALA A 20 0.35 10.69 0.90
C ALA A 20 0.11 9.33 0.22
N THR A 21 0.72 8.29 0.78
CA THR A 21 0.39 6.90 0.53
C THR A 21 -0.97 6.69 1.16
N SER A 22 -1.94 6.19 0.38
CA SER A 22 -3.25 5.88 0.91
C SER A 22 -3.12 4.92 2.09
N ASP A 23 -4.00 4.99 3.08
CA ASP A 23 -4.01 4.05 4.21
C ASP A 23 -4.04 2.59 3.72
N PHE A 24 -4.70 2.34 2.59
CA PHE A 24 -4.65 1.05 1.89
C PHE A 24 -3.24 0.64 1.43
N ASN A 25 -2.42 1.55 0.90
CA ASN A 25 -1.04 1.21 0.53
C ASN A 25 -0.20 0.87 1.75
N LYS A 26 -0.36 1.61 2.85
CA LYS A 26 0.33 1.32 4.11
C LYS A 26 -0.06 -0.07 4.63
N MET A 27 -1.35 -0.37 4.68
CA MET A 27 -1.87 -1.66 5.15
C MET A 27 -1.48 -2.81 4.21
N TRP A 28 -1.48 -2.59 2.90
CA TRP A 28 -1.00 -3.59 1.94
C TRP A 28 0.48 -3.91 2.19
N LYS A 29 1.31 -2.88 2.39
CA LYS A 29 2.73 -3.09 2.68
C LYS A 29 2.91 -3.84 3.99
N GLU A 30 2.17 -3.44 5.01
CA GLU A 30 2.19 -4.11 6.31
C GLU A 30 1.83 -5.60 6.21
N LYS A 31 0.81 -5.94 5.43
CA LYS A 31 0.35 -7.32 5.26
C LYS A 31 1.33 -8.19 4.50
N TYR A 32 1.94 -7.67 3.44
CA TYR A 32 2.65 -8.51 2.46
C TYR A 32 4.17 -8.37 2.46
N ILE A 33 4.70 -7.21 2.86
CA ILE A 33 6.13 -6.92 2.71
C ILE A 33 6.79 -6.33 3.96
N SER A 34 6.06 -6.19 5.06
CA SER A 34 6.61 -5.87 6.38
C SER A 34 6.89 -7.16 7.15
N GLY A 35 8.03 -7.22 7.85
CA GLY A 35 8.49 -8.39 8.58
C GLY A 35 9.79 -8.96 8.01
N ASP A 36 10.57 -9.58 8.88
CA ASP A 36 11.88 -10.14 8.54
C ASP A 36 11.76 -11.33 7.58
N ASP A 37 10.68 -12.10 7.71
CA ASP A 37 10.38 -13.27 6.85
C ASP A 37 9.60 -12.93 5.57
N ALA A 38 9.27 -11.65 5.35
CA ALA A 38 8.50 -11.29 4.17
C ALA A 38 9.33 -11.50 2.89
N ASN A 39 8.71 -12.10 1.87
CA ASN A 39 9.36 -12.49 0.62
C ASN A 39 10.15 -11.32 -0.01
N GLU A 40 11.47 -11.48 -0.11
CA GLU A 40 12.37 -10.44 -0.62
C GLU A 40 12.13 -10.08 -2.09
N ASP A 41 11.71 -11.04 -2.91
CA ASP A 41 11.35 -10.77 -4.31
C ASP A 41 10.03 -10.02 -4.39
N LEU A 42 9.06 -10.32 -3.52
CA LEU A 42 7.85 -9.50 -3.41
C LEU A 42 8.18 -8.09 -2.92
N LYS A 43 9.10 -7.92 -1.97
CA LYS A 43 9.59 -6.59 -1.53
C LYS A 43 10.19 -5.82 -2.70
N LYS A 44 11.06 -6.43 -3.51
CA LYS A 44 11.65 -5.81 -4.72
C LYS A 44 10.58 -5.42 -5.73
N THR A 45 9.68 -6.36 -6.05
CA THR A 45 8.54 -6.13 -6.95
C THR A 45 7.66 -4.99 -6.45
N ALA A 46 7.28 -4.99 -5.17
CA ALA A 46 6.47 -3.93 -4.58
C ALA A 46 7.17 -2.56 -4.60
N ARG A 47 8.49 -2.50 -4.37
CA ARG A 47 9.26 -1.26 -4.49
C ARG A 47 9.31 -0.76 -5.93
N LYS A 48 9.53 -1.67 -6.87
CA LYS A 48 9.58 -1.36 -8.30
C LYS A 48 8.23 -0.88 -8.82
N HIS A 49 7.15 -1.59 -8.50
CA HIS A 49 5.81 -1.32 -9.03
C HIS A 49 5.04 -0.27 -8.21
N GLY A 50 5.26 -0.13 -6.91
CA GLY A 50 4.63 0.90 -6.08
C GLY A 50 3.10 0.91 -6.20
N CYS A 51 2.50 2.05 -6.54
CA CYS A 51 1.05 2.17 -6.75
C CYS A 51 0.55 1.29 -7.91
N TYR A 52 1.42 0.89 -8.84
CA TYR A 52 1.05 0.07 -10.00
C TYR A 52 0.82 -1.41 -9.65
N ILE A 53 0.99 -1.79 -8.38
CA ILE A 53 0.46 -3.06 -7.87
C ILE A 53 -1.06 -3.11 -8.01
N CYS A 54 -1.76 -1.98 -7.81
CA CYS A 54 -3.23 -1.90 -7.92
C CYS A 54 -3.73 -1.03 -9.09
N HIS A 55 -2.86 -0.19 -9.66
CA HIS A 55 -3.20 0.77 -10.70
C HIS A 55 -2.51 0.45 -12.01
N VAL A 56 -3.07 0.95 -13.12
CA VAL A 56 -2.44 0.85 -14.43
C VAL A 56 -1.39 1.96 -14.57
N SER A 57 -0.21 1.62 -15.06
CA SER A 57 0.87 2.57 -15.36
C SER A 57 0.52 3.44 -16.57
N GLY A 58 0.88 4.72 -16.53
CA GLY A 58 0.50 5.68 -17.56
C GLY A 58 -0.93 6.20 -17.47
N GLU A 59 -1.79 5.55 -16.66
CA GLU A 59 -3.18 5.93 -16.45
C GLU A 59 -3.40 6.75 -15.18
N LYS A 60 -4.59 7.35 -15.09
CA LYS A 60 -5.07 8.01 -13.87
C LYS A 60 -5.21 7.00 -12.73
N LYS A 61 -5.07 7.47 -11.47
CA LYS A 61 -5.07 6.61 -10.27
C LYS A 61 -6.44 6.04 -9.91
N ASP A 62 -7.53 6.49 -10.51
CA ASP A 62 -8.84 5.84 -10.43
C ASP A 62 -8.93 4.60 -11.32
N VAL A 63 -8.11 4.52 -12.38
CA VAL A 63 -7.96 3.35 -13.24
C VAL A 63 -7.19 2.27 -12.49
N ARG A 64 -7.88 1.15 -12.24
CA ARG A 64 -7.36 0.00 -11.51
C ARG A 64 -7.00 -1.11 -12.49
N ASN A 65 -5.87 -1.76 -12.22
CA ASN A 65 -5.53 -3.03 -12.87
C ASN A 65 -6.46 -4.13 -12.31
N GLU A 66 -6.37 -5.36 -12.82
CA GLU A 66 -7.27 -6.44 -12.40
C GLU A 66 -7.19 -6.75 -10.89
N TYR A 67 -6.00 -6.68 -10.30
CA TYR A 67 -5.84 -6.88 -8.86
C TYR A 67 -6.46 -5.72 -8.07
N GLY A 68 -6.25 -4.48 -8.50
CA GLY A 68 -6.89 -3.32 -7.89
C GLY A 68 -8.42 -3.36 -7.98
N LYS A 69 -8.97 -3.93 -9.06
CA LYS A 69 -10.42 -4.18 -9.19
C LYS A 69 -10.90 -5.24 -8.20
N ALA A 70 -10.16 -6.34 -8.04
CA ALA A 70 -10.46 -7.38 -7.05
C ALA A 70 -10.41 -6.79 -5.62
N VAL A 71 -9.39 -5.99 -5.31
CA VAL A 71 -9.30 -5.26 -4.03
C VAL A 71 -10.51 -4.34 -3.86
N HIS A 72 -10.90 -3.58 -4.88
CA HIS A 72 -12.01 -2.63 -4.80
C HIS A 72 -13.38 -3.30 -4.59
N LYS A 73 -13.55 -4.55 -5.01
CA LYS A 73 -14.76 -5.34 -4.76
C LYS A 73 -15.00 -5.58 -3.27
N TYR A 74 -13.93 -5.76 -2.49
CA TYR A 74 -14.00 -6.02 -1.05
C TYR A 74 -13.67 -4.80 -0.19
N LEU A 75 -12.96 -3.81 -0.74
CA LEU A 75 -12.53 -2.61 -0.06
C LEU A 75 -12.91 -1.37 -0.87
N LYS A 76 -14.00 -0.73 -0.44
CA LYS A 76 -14.45 0.55 -0.98
C LYS A 76 -13.89 1.67 -0.12
N ALA A 77 -13.27 2.68 -0.73
CA ALA A 77 -12.61 3.75 0.04
C ALA A 77 -13.62 4.55 0.87
N GLU A 78 -14.88 4.57 0.43
CA GLU A 78 -16.01 5.23 1.05
C GLU A 78 -16.34 4.64 2.44
N ASP A 79 -16.06 3.34 2.65
CA ASP A 79 -16.27 2.65 3.92
C ASP A 79 -15.16 2.93 4.94
N PHE A 80 -14.09 3.60 4.51
CA PHE A 80 -12.93 3.93 5.34
C PHE A 80 -12.61 5.44 5.30
N PRO A 81 -13.50 6.33 5.81
CA PRO A 81 -13.17 7.74 5.97
C PRO A 81 -11.91 7.92 6.82
N LYS A 82 -11.09 8.92 6.50
CA LYS A 82 -9.80 9.15 7.19
C LYS A 82 -9.94 9.30 8.70
N ASP A 83 -10.95 10.03 9.16
CA ASP A 83 -11.20 10.22 10.60
C ASP A 83 -11.59 8.90 11.27
N TRP A 84 -12.41 8.08 10.60
CA TRP A 84 -12.77 6.76 11.11
C TRP A 84 -11.57 5.81 11.21
N ILE A 85 -10.67 5.80 10.21
CA ILE A 85 -9.43 5.01 10.28
C ILE A 85 -8.55 5.46 11.44
N LYS A 86 -8.44 6.79 11.63
CA LYS A 86 -7.64 7.38 12.71
C LYS A 86 -8.20 7.00 14.10
N ASP A 87 -9.52 7.02 14.25
CA ASP A 87 -10.18 6.73 15.53
C ASP A 87 -10.30 5.21 15.77
N ASN A 88 -10.29 4.39 14.73
CA ASN A 88 -10.46 2.93 14.79
C ASN A 88 -9.34 2.17 14.06
N PRO A 89 -8.05 2.41 14.39
CA PRO A 89 -6.93 1.92 13.58
C PRO A 89 -6.83 0.39 13.54
N GLU A 90 -7.13 -0.29 14.65
CA GLU A 90 -7.10 -1.76 14.71
C GLU A 90 -8.26 -2.40 13.92
N GLU A 91 -9.45 -1.82 14.02
CA GLU A 91 -10.63 -2.30 13.29
C GLU A 91 -10.47 -2.06 11.79
N ALA A 92 -10.01 -0.86 11.40
CA ALA A 92 -9.68 -0.53 10.03
C ALA A 92 -8.64 -1.52 9.47
N ARG A 93 -7.56 -1.77 10.21
CA ARG A 93 -6.54 -2.76 9.84
C ARG A 93 -7.14 -4.14 9.62
N LYS A 94 -7.96 -4.65 10.55
CA LYS A 94 -8.59 -5.96 10.46
C LYS A 94 -9.49 -6.08 9.22
N LYS A 95 -10.34 -5.08 8.98
CA LYS A 95 -11.24 -5.04 7.82
C LYS A 95 -10.48 -4.95 6.50
N ILE A 96 -9.46 -4.09 6.44
CA ILE A 96 -8.59 -3.96 5.26
C ILE A 96 -7.86 -5.28 4.99
N PHE A 97 -7.30 -5.92 6.02
CA PHE A 97 -6.58 -7.18 5.85
C PHE A 97 -7.50 -8.29 5.35
N ALA A 98 -8.72 -8.38 5.88
CA ALA A 98 -9.72 -9.34 5.43
C ALA A 98 -10.09 -9.11 3.95
N GLY A 99 -10.34 -7.86 3.54
CA GLY A 99 -10.63 -7.57 2.13
C GLY A 99 -9.45 -7.85 1.19
N LEU A 100 -8.21 -7.64 1.67
CA LEU A 100 -7.00 -8.04 0.93
C LEU A 100 -6.86 -9.56 0.83
N ASP A 101 -7.25 -10.32 1.85
CA ASP A 101 -7.27 -11.79 1.81
C ASP A 101 -8.30 -12.33 0.82
N GLU A 102 -9.50 -11.74 0.77
CA GLU A 102 -10.51 -12.12 -0.23
C GLU A 102 -10.05 -11.77 -1.65
N ALA A 103 -9.45 -10.60 -1.85
CA ALA A 103 -8.85 -10.26 -3.13
C ALA A 103 -7.73 -11.23 -3.54
N ALA A 104 -6.90 -11.68 -2.59
CA ALA A 104 -5.82 -12.63 -2.87
C ALA A 104 -6.31 -14.02 -3.32
N LYS A 105 -7.56 -14.39 -3.02
CA LYS A 105 -8.20 -15.64 -3.45
C LYS A 105 -8.84 -15.56 -4.83
N GLU A 106 -8.87 -14.37 -5.45
CA GLU A 106 -9.36 -14.24 -6.83
C GLU A 106 -8.29 -14.61 -7.85
N LYS A 107 -8.74 -15.01 -9.04
CA LYS A 107 -7.88 -15.36 -10.16
C LYS A 107 -7.52 -14.14 -10.97
N SER A 108 -6.25 -14.05 -11.31
CA SER A 108 -5.70 -13.19 -12.36
C SER A 108 -6.15 -13.68 -13.74
N LYS A 109 -6.07 -12.83 -14.77
CA LYS A 109 -6.40 -13.18 -16.17
C LYS A 109 -5.59 -14.37 -16.71
N ASP A 110 -4.40 -14.61 -16.18
CA ASP A 110 -3.55 -15.76 -16.51
C ASP A 110 -3.95 -17.06 -15.77
N GLY A 111 -4.98 -17.03 -14.91
CA GLY A 111 -5.56 -18.20 -14.25
C GLY A 111 -5.02 -18.50 -12.86
N ASP A 112 -3.89 -17.90 -12.48
CA ASP A 112 -3.28 -18.03 -11.15
C ASP A 112 -4.00 -17.18 -10.11
N LEU A 113 -3.96 -17.59 -8.85
CA LEU A 113 -4.47 -16.77 -7.74
C LEU A 113 -3.54 -15.56 -7.52
N PHE A 114 -4.13 -14.40 -7.27
CA PHE A 114 -3.34 -13.19 -6.96
C PHE A 114 -2.41 -13.41 -5.77
N GLY A 115 -2.90 -14.09 -4.73
CA GLY A 115 -2.10 -14.45 -3.55
C GLY A 115 -0.92 -15.34 -3.87
N ASP A 116 -1.07 -16.30 -4.78
CA ASP A 116 0.01 -17.21 -5.15
C ASP A 116 1.07 -16.52 -6.02
N LYS A 117 0.65 -15.60 -6.90
CA LYS A 117 1.58 -14.72 -7.62
C LYS A 117 2.40 -13.87 -6.66
N MET A 118 1.76 -13.28 -5.64
CA MET A 118 2.45 -12.48 -4.62
C MET A 118 3.41 -13.35 -3.77
N LYS A 119 3.00 -14.55 -3.35
CA LYS A 119 3.90 -15.51 -2.67
C LYS A 119 5.10 -15.89 -3.52
N ALA A 120 4.93 -15.94 -4.85
CA ALA A 120 6.02 -16.17 -5.80
C ALA A 120 6.84 -14.91 -6.13
N GLY A 121 6.61 -13.78 -5.44
CA GLY A 121 7.33 -12.53 -5.66
C GLY A 121 6.94 -11.76 -6.92
N LYS A 122 5.87 -12.16 -7.60
CA LYS A 122 5.40 -11.58 -8.87
C LYS A 122 4.36 -10.48 -8.64
N VAL A 123 4.18 -9.64 -9.66
CA VAL A 123 3.06 -8.70 -9.71
C VAL A 123 1.76 -9.49 -9.83
N PRO A 124 0.74 -9.21 -9.00
CA PRO A 124 -0.51 -9.96 -9.05
C PRO A 124 -1.27 -9.74 -10.37
N ALA A 125 -1.26 -8.52 -10.90
CA ALA A 125 -1.95 -8.16 -12.14
C ALA A 125 -1.08 -8.35 -13.40
N THR A 126 -1.64 -8.91 -14.47
CA THR A 126 -1.03 -8.96 -15.80
C THR A 126 -1.15 -7.65 -16.56
N ASP A 127 -2.08 -6.77 -16.16
CA ASP A 127 -2.39 -5.50 -16.82
C ASP A 127 -1.92 -4.27 -16.03
N SER A 128 -0.85 -4.41 -15.23
CA SER A 128 -0.26 -3.28 -14.51
C SER A 128 0.38 -2.24 -15.44
N GLY A 129 0.77 -2.61 -16.66
CA GLY A 129 1.42 -1.73 -17.64
C GLY A 129 2.81 -1.24 -17.22
N LYS A 130 3.38 -1.82 -16.15
CA LYS A 130 4.73 -1.53 -15.68
C LYS A 130 5.56 -2.78 -15.79
N ASP A 131 6.73 -2.65 -16.42
CA ASP A 131 7.71 -3.72 -16.61
C ASP A 131 8.69 -3.82 -15.46
#